data_AF-A0A1S8LM44-F1
#
_entry.id   AF-A0A1S8LM44-F1
#
_cell.length_a   1.000
_cell.length_b   1.000
_cell.length_c   1.000
_cell.angle_alpha   90.00
_cell.angle_beta   90.00
_cell.angle_gamma   90.00
#
_symmetry.space_group_name_H-M   'P 1'
#
loop_
_entity.id
_entity.type
_entity.pdbx_description
1 polymer ?
#
loop_
_entity_poly.entity_id
_entity_poly.type
_entity_poly.pdbx_seq_one_letter_code
_entity_poly.pdbx_strand_id
1 'polypeptide(L)'
;MNLYPDLVTSWEAVTKLLTVDLNNCLDNYGANLCNDSYNGVKNKVVVMGHTHVPTMQQHLNSVYVNSGFMCPAVPDVSDGNMMMTFVEVDQNSSSYTVTIKKVNYPDTSIINYNQCTV
;
A
#
# COMPACT_ATOMS: atom_id res chain seq x y z
N MET A 1 -21.77 -22.33 -5.35
CA MET A 1 -21.57 -20.88 -5.55
C MET A 1 -20.41 -20.74 -6.53
N ASN A 2 -20.72 -20.55 -7.82
CA ASN A 2 -19.68 -20.37 -8.85
C ASN A 2 -19.15 -18.95 -8.71
N LEU A 3 -17.90 -18.80 -8.28
CA LEU A 3 -17.39 -17.46 -7.99
C LEU A 3 -17.21 -16.60 -9.25
N TYR A 4 -16.97 -17.15 -10.45
CA TYR A 4 -16.86 -16.36 -11.69
C TYR A 4 -17.08 -17.21 -12.97
N PRO A 5 -18.30 -17.69 -13.27
CA PRO A 5 -18.50 -18.57 -14.43
C PRO A 5 -18.45 -17.82 -15.78
N ASP A 6 -18.66 -16.50 -15.81
CA ASP A 6 -18.88 -15.76 -17.06
C ASP A 6 -17.66 -14.99 -17.60
N LEU A 7 -16.52 -14.99 -16.87
CA LEU A 7 -15.31 -14.23 -17.23
C LEU A 7 -14.19 -15.09 -17.83
N VAL A 8 -14.33 -16.42 -17.80
CA VAL A 8 -13.27 -17.36 -18.21
C VAL A 8 -13.74 -18.19 -19.39
N THR A 9 -13.47 -17.70 -20.60
CA THR A 9 -13.84 -18.38 -21.86
C THR A 9 -12.68 -19.16 -22.48
N SER A 10 -11.46 -18.99 -21.97
CA SER A 10 -10.26 -19.64 -22.48
C SER A 10 -9.15 -19.72 -21.41
N TRP A 11 -8.17 -20.59 -21.66
CA TRP A 11 -6.98 -20.69 -20.81
C TRP A 11 -6.12 -19.41 -20.82
N GLU A 12 -6.15 -18.67 -21.91
CA GLU A 12 -5.51 -17.35 -22.01
C GLU A 12 -6.18 -16.31 -21.10
N ALA A 13 -7.51 -16.37 -20.92
CA ALA A 13 -8.23 -15.50 -19.99
C ALA A 13 -7.83 -15.78 -18.53
N VAL A 14 -7.64 -17.06 -18.19
CA VAL A 14 -7.10 -17.45 -16.87
C VAL A 14 -5.68 -16.95 -16.69
N THR A 15 -4.81 -17.13 -17.69
CA THR A 15 -3.45 -16.60 -17.61
C THR A 15 -3.46 -15.09 -17.42
N LYS A 16 -4.28 -14.33 -18.14
CA LYS A 16 -4.42 -12.87 -17.94
C LYS A 16 -4.90 -12.49 -16.54
N LEU A 17 -5.85 -13.23 -15.97
CA LEU A 17 -6.33 -12.99 -14.60
C LEU A 17 -5.28 -13.31 -13.54
N LEU A 18 -4.40 -14.28 -13.81
CA LEU A 18 -3.34 -14.70 -12.89
C LEU A 18 -2.02 -13.94 -13.10
N THR A 19 -1.88 -13.22 -14.23
CA THR A 19 -0.69 -12.43 -14.51
C THR A 19 -0.83 -11.09 -13.84
N VAL A 20 0.07 -10.79 -12.90
CA VAL A 20 0.17 -9.45 -12.33
C VAL A 20 0.52 -8.48 -13.44
N ASP A 21 -0.39 -7.56 -13.75
CA ASP A 21 -0.09 -6.44 -14.64
C ASP A 21 0.90 -5.52 -13.92
N LEU A 22 2.19 -5.73 -14.20
CA LEU A 22 3.26 -4.95 -13.59
C LEU A 22 3.09 -3.46 -13.88
N ASN A 23 2.52 -3.06 -15.02
CA ASN A 23 2.34 -1.65 -15.35
C ASN A 23 1.20 -0.99 -14.56
N ASN A 24 0.23 -1.79 -14.11
CA ASN A 24 -0.90 -1.35 -13.31
C ASN A 24 -0.85 -1.88 -11.86
N CYS A 25 0.32 -2.33 -11.40
CA CYS A 25 0.46 -2.71 -10.00
C CYS A 25 0.37 -1.46 -9.10
N LEU A 26 -0.11 -1.63 -7.87
CA LEU A 26 -0.35 -0.53 -6.94
C LEU A 26 0.90 0.33 -6.71
N ASP A 27 2.08 -0.27 -6.72
CA ASP A 27 3.34 0.46 -6.55
C ASP A 27 3.64 1.38 -7.74
N ASN A 28 3.48 0.88 -8.97
CA ASN A 28 3.67 1.69 -10.18
C ASN A 28 2.58 2.76 -10.34
N TYR A 29 1.35 2.45 -9.94
CA TYR A 29 0.27 3.44 -9.89
C TYR A 29 0.53 4.52 -8.82
N GLY A 30 1.12 4.15 -7.69
CA GLY A 30 1.58 5.08 -6.66
C GLY A 30 2.66 6.03 -7.17
N ALA A 31 3.66 5.50 -7.90
CA ALA A 31 4.69 6.31 -8.55
C ALA A 31 4.08 7.28 -9.58
N ASN A 32 3.09 6.83 -10.37
CA ASN A 32 2.35 7.70 -11.28
C ASN A 32 1.62 8.80 -10.52
N LEU A 33 0.88 8.51 -9.45
CA LEU A 33 0.19 9.54 -8.65
C LEU A 33 1.12 10.53 -7.93
N CYS A 34 2.36 10.11 -7.64
CA CYS A 34 3.42 10.98 -7.13
C CYS A 34 3.99 11.92 -8.22
N ASN A 35 4.05 11.45 -9.47
CA ASN A 35 4.61 12.20 -10.60
C ASN A 35 3.56 13.02 -11.35
N ASP A 36 2.34 12.50 -11.46
CA ASP A 36 1.20 13.07 -12.14
C ASP A 36 0.50 14.09 -11.26
N SER A 37 0.11 15.20 -11.88
CA SER A 37 -0.74 16.18 -11.22
C SER A 37 -2.20 15.79 -11.37
N TYR A 38 -2.94 15.65 -10.27
CA TYR A 38 -4.39 15.64 -10.32
C TYR A 38 -4.89 17.09 -10.33
N ASN A 39 -5.57 17.52 -11.39
CA ASN A 39 -6.03 18.91 -11.57
C ASN A 39 -4.91 19.97 -11.43
N GLY A 40 -3.69 19.66 -11.86
CA GLY A 40 -2.54 20.59 -11.75
C GLY A 40 -1.89 20.65 -10.35
N VAL A 41 -2.38 19.87 -9.38
CA VAL A 41 -1.79 19.73 -8.05
C VAL A 41 -0.94 18.47 -8.00
N LYS A 42 0.35 18.62 -7.69
CA LYS A 42 1.27 17.48 -7.50
C LYS A 42 1.14 16.95 -6.08
N ASN A 43 0.83 15.66 -5.93
CA ASN A 43 0.70 15.04 -4.62
C ASN A 43 2.08 14.87 -3.97
N LYS A 44 2.22 15.37 -2.75
CA LYS A 44 3.44 15.15 -1.94
C LYS A 44 3.41 13.82 -1.20
N VAL A 45 2.23 13.37 -0.78
CA VAL A 45 2.04 12.11 -0.08
C VAL A 45 0.89 11.36 -0.73
N VAL A 46 1.13 10.11 -1.13
CA VAL A 46 0.12 9.20 -1.67
C VAL A 46 -0.01 8.01 -0.73
N VAL A 47 -1.18 7.86 -0.10
CA VAL A 47 -1.47 6.77 0.85
C VAL A 47 -2.36 5.72 0.18
N MET A 48 -1.97 4.45 0.27
CA MET A 48 -2.71 3.31 -0.28
C MET A 48 -2.85 2.16 0.72
N GLY A 49 -3.59 1.12 0.31
CA GLY A 49 -3.82 -0.11 1.08
C GLY A 49 -3.97 -1.33 0.17
N HIS A 50 -4.93 -2.21 0.51
CA HIS A 50 -5.34 -3.41 -0.24
C HIS A 50 -4.35 -4.59 -0.26
N THR A 51 -3.05 -4.36 -0.47
CA THR A 51 -2.05 -5.46 -0.56
C THR A 51 -1.76 -6.14 0.77
N HIS A 52 -2.14 -5.52 1.89
CA HIS A 52 -1.77 -5.90 3.25
C HIS A 52 -0.26 -5.85 3.54
N VAL A 53 0.56 -5.39 2.58
CA VAL A 53 2.02 -5.30 2.70
C VAL A 53 2.44 -3.84 2.88
N PRO A 54 2.96 -3.46 4.06
CA PRO A 54 3.41 -2.10 4.29
C PRO A 54 4.64 -1.78 3.45
N THR A 55 4.56 -0.67 2.72
CA THR A 55 5.57 -0.27 1.74
C THR A 55 5.75 1.24 1.81
N MET A 56 6.98 1.72 1.66
CA MET A 56 7.28 3.15 1.54
C MET A 56 8.32 3.36 0.46
N GLN A 57 8.04 4.24 -0.49
CA GLN A 57 8.95 4.59 -1.57
C GLN A 57 8.96 6.10 -1.78
N GLN A 58 10.15 6.70 -1.73
CA GLN A 58 10.34 8.12 -2.02
C GLN A 58 10.54 8.36 -3.52
N HIS A 59 9.89 9.38 -4.05
CA HIS A 59 9.99 9.83 -5.43
C HIS A 59 10.25 11.34 -5.46
N LEU A 60 11.51 11.75 -5.62
CA LEU A 60 11.94 13.16 -5.62
C LEU A 60 11.39 13.94 -4.40
N ASN A 61 10.35 14.74 -4.60
CA ASN A 61 9.71 15.59 -3.58
C ASN A 61 8.34 15.02 -3.12
N SER A 62 8.17 13.71 -3.23
CA SER A 62 6.93 13.02 -2.90
C SER A 62 7.20 11.62 -2.36
N VAL A 63 6.22 11.05 -1.68
CA VAL A 63 6.29 9.69 -1.14
C VAL A 63 5.00 8.94 -1.41
N TYR A 64 5.16 7.69 -1.85
CA TYR A 64 4.11 6.69 -1.84
C TYR A 64 4.26 5.83 -0.59
N VAL A 65 3.15 5.59 0.10
CA VAL A 65 3.10 4.73 1.28
C VAL A 65 1.87 3.81 1.23
N ASN A 66 2.09 2.52 1.41
CA ASN A 66 1.03 1.54 1.64
C ASN A 66 0.96 1.27 3.15
N SER A 67 -0.23 1.43 3.75
CA SER A 67 -0.41 1.26 5.19
C SER A 67 -0.22 -0.17 5.66
N GLY A 68 -0.17 -1.14 4.74
CA GLY A 68 -0.22 -2.55 5.09
C GLY A 68 -1.58 -2.87 5.68
N PHE A 69 -1.59 -3.48 6.86
CA PHE A 69 -2.81 -4.00 7.43
C PHE A 69 -2.89 -3.85 8.94
N MET A 70 -3.96 -3.22 9.45
CA MET A 70 -4.16 -3.03 10.89
C MET A 70 -4.86 -4.21 11.56
N CYS A 71 -5.67 -4.98 10.82
CA CYS A 71 -6.53 -6.03 11.36
C CYS A 71 -6.29 -7.36 10.62
N PRO A 72 -5.22 -8.12 10.94
CA PRO A 72 -4.89 -9.36 10.25
C PRO A 72 -6.11 -10.29 10.14
N ALA A 73 -6.43 -10.69 8.92
CA ALA A 73 -7.49 -11.63 8.60
C ALA A 73 -6.95 -13.04 8.85
N VAL A 74 -7.83 -14.01 9.07
CA VAL A 74 -7.48 -15.41 9.36
C VAL A 74 -6.34 -15.99 8.47
N PRO A 75 -6.31 -15.78 7.13
CA PRO A 75 -5.21 -16.28 6.30
C PRO A 75 -3.84 -15.61 6.57
N ASP A 76 -3.80 -14.33 6.93
CA ASP A 76 -2.55 -13.61 7.24
C ASP A 76 -1.96 -14.02 8.60
N VAL A 77 -2.82 -14.49 9.51
CA VAL A 77 -2.46 -15.04 10.82
C VAL A 77 -1.81 -16.42 10.68
N SER A 78 -2.32 -17.26 9.78
CA SER A 78 -1.83 -18.65 9.61
C SER A 78 -0.42 -18.73 9.01
N ASP A 79 0.01 -17.73 8.24
CA ASP A 79 1.32 -17.70 7.59
C ASP A 79 2.42 -17.06 8.48
N GLY A 80 2.10 -16.68 9.72
CA GLY A 80 3.06 -16.15 10.70
C GLY A 80 3.52 -14.71 10.44
N ASN A 81 2.99 -14.04 9.43
CA ASN A 81 3.36 -12.68 9.02
C ASN A 81 2.37 -11.62 9.52
N MET A 82 2.08 -11.63 10.83
CA MET A 82 1.21 -10.63 11.46
C MET A 82 1.96 -9.33 11.73
N MET A 83 2.18 -8.50 10.71
CA MET A 83 2.65 -7.13 10.93
C MET A 83 1.47 -6.16 10.90
N MET A 84 0.91 -5.88 12.08
CA MET A 84 -0.12 -4.87 12.23
C MET A 84 0.49 -3.48 12.02
N THR A 85 0.08 -2.78 10.96
CA THR A 85 0.62 -1.46 10.62
C THR A 85 -0.44 -0.43 10.30
N PHE A 86 -0.07 0.84 10.47
CA PHE A 86 -0.81 2.00 9.99
C PHE A 86 0.15 3.13 9.63
N VAL A 87 -0.36 4.17 8.98
CA VAL A 87 0.45 5.31 8.56
C VAL A 87 0.03 6.56 9.32
N GLU A 88 1.02 7.26 9.85
CA GLU A 88 0.91 8.60 10.42
C GLU A 88 1.55 9.59 9.43
N VAL A 89 0.84 10.70 9.14
CA VAL A 89 1.34 11.78 8.27
C VAL A 89 1.27 13.08 9.05
N ASP A 90 2.42 13.60 9.44
CA ASP A 90 2.56 14.88 10.11
C ASP A 90 2.94 15.97 9.10
N GLN A 91 2.14 17.02 9.01
CA GLN A 91 2.44 18.18 8.19
C GLN A 91 3.07 19.29 9.04
N ASN A 92 4.25 19.76 8.64
CA ASN A 92 4.86 20.97 9.17
C ASN A 92 5.15 21.96 8.04
N SER A 93 4.36 23.03 8.00
CA SER A 93 4.44 24.05 6.94
C SER A 93 4.28 23.42 5.55
N SER A 94 5.37 23.36 4.77
CA SER A 94 5.40 22.77 3.42
C SER A 94 5.97 21.36 3.38
N SER A 95 6.43 20.82 4.51
CA SER A 95 7.02 19.48 4.61
C SER A 95 6.06 18.49 5.27
N TYR A 96 6.18 17.23 4.89
CA TYR A 96 5.38 16.12 5.39
C TYR A 96 6.31 15.04 5.91
N THR A 97 6.16 14.65 7.17
CA THR A 97 6.80 13.46 7.74
C THR A 97 5.81 12.32 7.71
N VAL A 98 6.15 11.26 6.98
CA VAL A 98 5.31 10.07 6.81
C VAL A 98 5.97 8.92 7.55
N THR A 99 5.22 8.29 8.46
CA THR A 99 5.71 7.20 9.30
C THR A 99 4.79 5.99 9.18
N ILE A 100 5.32 4.84 8.80
CA ILE A 100 4.65 3.55 9.02
C ILE A 100 4.88 3.18 10.49
N LYS A 101 3.78 3.04 11.23
CA LYS A 101 3.75 2.58 12.62
C LYS A 101 3.45 1.10 12.63
N LYS A 102 4.19 0.33 13.43
CA LYS A 102 3.90 -1.08 13.73
C LYS A 102 3.30 -1.19 15.13
N VAL A 103 2.18 -1.89 15.23
CA VAL A 103 1.55 -2.27 16.49
C VAL A 103 2.07 -3.65 16.89
N ASN A 104 2.69 -3.75 18.05
CA ASN A 104 3.05 -5.03 18.65
C ASN A 104 1.88 -5.52 19.48
N TYR A 105 1.17 -6.52 18.97
CA TYR A 105 0.13 -7.24 19.71
C TYR A 105 0.73 -8.50 20.36
N PRO A 106 0.37 -8.85 21.61
CA PRO A 106 -0.67 -8.26 22.46
C PRO A 106 -0.23 -7.09 23.34
N ASP A 107 1.06 -6.73 23.33
CA ASP A 107 1.65 -5.76 24.26
C ASP A 107 1.18 -4.31 24.06
N THR A 108 0.40 -4.04 23.01
CA THR A 108 -0.17 -2.74 22.62
C THR A 108 0.85 -1.62 22.39
N SER A 109 2.14 -1.95 22.29
CA SER A 109 3.18 -0.95 21.99
C SER A 109 3.16 -0.58 20.51
N ILE A 110 3.42 0.69 20.22
CA ILE A 110 3.50 1.22 18.85
C ILE A 110 4.93 1.70 18.62
N ILE A 111 5.56 1.23 17.54
CA ILE A 111 6.92 1.63 17.14
C ILE A 111 6.92 2.23 15.74
N ASN A 112 7.90 3.09 15.46
CA ASN A 112 8.16 3.56 14.10
C ASN A 112 8.86 2.44 13.32
N TYR A 113 8.23 1.92 12.28
CA TYR A 113 8.76 0.87 11.42
C TYR A 113 9.58 1.43 10.26
N ASN A 114 9.05 2.47 9.61
CA ASN A 114 9.74 3.20 8.55
C ASN A 114 9.28 4.66 8.56
N GLN A 115 10.14 5.59 8.18
CA GLN A 115 9.84 7.01 8.21
C GLN A 115 10.58 7.73 7.09
N CYS A 116 9.93 8.74 6.50
CA CYS A 116 10.59 9.67 5.62
C CYS A 116 9.98 11.07 5.71
N THR A 117 10.68 12.05 5.14
CA THR A 117 10.21 13.44 5.06
C THR A 117 10.33 13.93 3.62
N VAL A 118 9.28 14.62 3.13
CA VAL A 118 9.18 15.20 1.78
C VAL A 118 8.60 16.62 1.80
#